data_AF-A0A1M5WY86-F1
#
_entry.id   AF-A0A1M5WY86-F1
#
_cell.length_a   1.000
_cell.length_b   1.000
_cell.length_c   1.000
_cell.angle_alpha   90.00
_cell.angle_beta   90.00
_cell.angle_gamma   90.00
#
_symmetry.space_group_name_H-M   'P 1'
#
loop_
_entity.id
_entity.type
_entity.pdbx_description
1 polymer ?
#
loop_
_entity_poly.entity_id
_entity_poly.type
_entity_poly.pdbx_seq_one_letter_code
_entity_poly.pdbx_strand_id
1 'polypeptide(L)' 'MARKLDNTAWEEYINKFDSLQGSKTVIDFCVENELIKSQFYYHKKRLF' A
#
# COMPACT_ATOMS: atom_id res chain seq x y z
N MET A 1 -8.40 -6.44 -13.59
CA MET A 1 -8.23 -4.99 -13.74
C MET A 1 -8.06 -4.43 -12.34
N ALA A 2 -6.89 -3.88 -12.00
CA ALA A 2 -6.69 -3.40 -10.64
C ALA A 2 -7.59 -2.20 -10.34
N ARG A 3 -8.14 -2.19 -9.14
CA ARG A 3 -8.90 -1.07 -8.60
C ARG A 3 -8.09 0.21 -8.76
N LYS A 4 -8.66 1.20 -9.45
CA LYS A 4 -8.04 2.51 -9.62
C LYS A 4 -8.25 3.28 -8.30
N LEU A 5 -7.23 3.27 -7.45
CA LEU A 5 -7.20 4.06 -6.22
C LEU A 5 -6.70 5.46 -6.53
N ASP A 6 -7.26 6.46 -5.86
CA ASP A 6 -6.74 7.82 -5.91
C ASP A 6 -5.52 7.97 -5.00
N ASN A 7 -4.84 9.12 -5.09
CA ASN A 7 -3.63 9.36 -4.30
C ASN A 7 -3.92 9.37 -2.80
N THR A 8 -5.08 9.86 -2.38
CA THR A 8 -5.51 9.91 -0.98
C THR A 8 -5.68 8.50 -0.40
N ALA A 9 -6.35 7.60 -1.12
CA ALA A 9 -6.47 6.22 -0.70
C ALA A 9 -5.10 5.53 -0.61
N TRP A 10 -4.18 5.81 -1.53
CA TRP A 10 -2.81 5.29 -1.44
C TRP A 10 -2.06 5.78 -0.20
N GLU A 11 -2.19 7.06 0.15
CA GLU A 11 -1.63 7.60 1.39
C GLU A 11 -2.21 6.89 2.62
N GLU A 12 -3.52 6.67 2.67
CA GLU A 12 -4.16 5.93 3.77
C GLU A 12 -3.62 4.50 3.90
N TYR A 13 -3.49 3.77 2.79
CA TYR A 13 -2.95 2.41 2.81
C TYR A 13 -1.47 2.37 3.23
N ILE A 14 -0.67 3.35 2.81
CA ILE A 14 0.75 3.42 3.16
C ILE A 14 0.91 3.78 4.64
N ASN A 15 0.15 4.76 5.15
CA ASN A 15 0.12 5.10 6.56
C ASN A 15 -0.35 3.94 7.43
N LYS A 16 -1.39 3.21 6.98
CA LYS A 16 -1.87 2.00 7.64
C LYS A 16 -0.79 0.91 7.67
N PHE A 17 -0.06 0.72 6.58
CA PHE A 17 1.04 -0.24 6.52
C PHE A 17 2.20 0.14 7.46
N ASP A 18 2.63 1.40 7.45
CA ASP A 18 3.73 1.86 8.31
C ASP A 18 3.34 1.81 9.81
N SER A 19 2.06 2.02 10.14
CA SER A 19 1.52 1.86 11.50
C SER A 19 1.58 0.43 12.03
N LEU A 20 1.72 -0.59 11.16
CA LEU A 20 1.84 -1.99 11.57
C LEU A 20 3.25 -2.34 12.12
N GLN A 21 4.20 -1.39 12.12
CA GLN A 21 5.55 -1.53 12.70
C GLN A 21 6.27 -2.84 12.34
N GLY A 22 6.12 -3.32 11.11
CA GLY A 22 6.78 -4.55 10.64
C GLY A 22 6.11 -5.86 11.07
N SER A 23 4.91 -5.81 11.68
CA SER A 23 4.11 -7.00 11.99
C SER A 23 3.65 -7.77 10.75
N LYS A 24 3.63 -7.14 9.57
CA LYS A 24 3.24 -7.75 8.29
C LYS A 24 4.18 -7.34 7.17
N THR A 25 4.42 -8.25 6.23
CA THR A 25 5.19 -7.91 5.02
C THR A 25 4.33 -7.10 4.05
N VAL A 26 4.97 -6.36 3.14
CA VAL A 26 4.27 -5.63 2.07
C VAL A 26 3.42 -6.59 1.22
N ILE A 27 3.88 -7.84 1.03
CA ILE A 27 3.17 -8.84 0.22
C ILE A 27 1.85 -9.20 0.91
N ASP A 28 1.90 -9.57 2.19
CA ASP A 28 0.71 -9.96 2.95
C ASP A 28 -0.30 -8.82 3.01
N PHE A 29 0.19 -7.59 3.27
CA PHE A 29 -0.66 -6.41 3.29
C PHE A 29 -1.33 -6.14 1.94
N CYS A 30 -0.59 -6.28 0.84
CA CYS A 30 -1.16 -6.11 -0.49
C CYS A 30 -2.21 -7.17 -0.82
N VAL A 31 -1.99 -8.43 -0.43
CA VAL A 31 -2.95 -9.53 -0.65
C VAL A 31 -4.24 -9.28 0.15
N GLU A 32 -4.14 -8.92 1.43
CA GLU A 32 -5.29 -8.66 2.30
C GLU A 32 -6.15 -7.47 1.86
N ASN A 33 -5.53 -6.46 1.24
CA ASN A 33 -6.22 -5.24 0.80
C ASN A 33 -6.48 -5.23 -0.72
N GLU A 34 -6.28 -6.37 -1.40
CA GLU A 34 -6.44 -6.52 -2.86
C GLU A 34 -5.67 -5.46 -3.68
N LEU A 35 -4.49 -5.10 -3.20
CA LEU A 35 -3.60 -4.11 -3.80
C LEU A 35 -2.58 -4.77 -4.73
N ILE A 36 -2.16 -4.03 -5.75
CA ILE A 36 -1.01 -4.43 -6.56
C ILE A 36 0.29 -3.98 -5.89
N LYS A 37 1.17 -4.93 -5.62
CA LYS A 37 2.52 -4.72 -5.06
C LYS A 37 3.32 -3.65 -5.80
N SER A 38 3.36 -3.66 -7.13
CA SER A 38 4.10 -2.67 -7.92
C SER A 38 3.55 -1.25 -7.76
N GLN A 39 2.23 -1.09 -7.66
CA GLN A 39 1.58 0.19 -7.38
C GLN A 39 1.90 0.66 -5.96
N PHE A 40 1.84 -0.24 -4.97
CA PHE A 40 2.20 0.08 -3.60
C PHE A 40 3.62 0.64 -3.48
N TYR A 41 4.62 0.00 -4.11
CA TYR A 41 6.00 0.53 -4.10
C TYR A 41 6.13 1.86 -4.85
N TYR A 42 5.43 2.03 -5.96
CA TYR A 42 5.44 3.29 -6.70
C TYR A 42 4.93 4.45 -5.84
N HIS A 43 3.80 4.25 -5.15
CA HIS A 43 3.22 5.28 -4.27
C HIS A 43 4.05 5.48 -3.00
N LYS A 44 4.57 4.40 -2.40
CA LYS A 44 5.45 4.49 -1.23
C LYS A 44 6.72 5.31 -1.51
N LYS A 45 7.35 5.13 -2.68
CA LYS A 45 8.52 5.91 -3.12
C LYS A 45 8.20 7.35 -3.51
N ARG A 46 6.94 7.69 -3.75
CA ARG A 46 6.55 9.08 -4.07
C ARG A 46 6.24 9.90 -2.83
N LEU A 47 5.82 9.25 -1.76
CA LEU A 47 5.52 9.89 -0.47
C LEU A 47 6.77 10.02 0.42
N PHE A 48 7.78 9.17 0.21
CA PHE A 48 9.07 9.16 0.91
C PHE A 48 10.22 9.07 -0.09
#